data_AF-A0A536FCV8-F1
#
_entry.id   AF-A0A536FCV8-F1
#
_cell.length_a   1.000
_cell.length_b   1.000
_cell.length_c   1.000
_cell.angle_alpha   90.00
_cell.angle_beta   90.00
_cell.angle_gamma   90.00
#
_symmetry.space_group_name_H-M   'P 1'
#
loop_
_entity.id
_entity.type
_entity.pdbx_description
1 polymer ?
#
loop_
_entity_poly.entity_id
_entity_poly.type
_entity_poly.pdbx_seq_one_letter_code
_entity_poly.pdbx_strand_id
1 'polypeptide(L)'
;MTLPRIRSLARQRRVQALAIALLVPFLAIAPLHLFMPAPVKAHGVVAPVQVGISFSPSRAGYRGLDYRSAFKRLEAMHFRVIRLPSYWDQVDKEGYDQLDWLMSEAQRARQPIALTVGMKALGWPEFFVPTSVKDLTGLSQGQDVASDSSLRAATLAFVESTVLRYRDNPALVAWQIENEPFNRAGPQRLWIDAKFLRAEITSVRQLDGRHRPLIVNAFSHVNLVFDQASARQGFDLRQLLGFDADSAESDSLAVLNRGDVLGLDVYTAIGYQFLGQDHLSRADADWPDRLARVRDLAKR
;
A
#
# COMPACT_ATOMS: atom_id res chain seq x y z
N MET A 1 -31.54 27.57 -53.22
CA MET A 1 -31.71 26.54 -52.17
C MET A 1 -33.17 26.17 -52.08
N THR A 2 -33.54 24.89 -52.19
CA THR A 2 -34.95 24.46 -52.16
C THR A 2 -35.49 24.41 -50.72
N LEU A 3 -36.75 24.84 -50.53
CA LEU A 3 -37.48 24.84 -49.24
C LEU A 3 -37.34 23.56 -48.37
N PRO A 4 -37.25 22.33 -48.94
CA PRO A 4 -37.04 21.11 -48.15
C PRO A 4 -35.69 21.04 -47.43
N ARG A 5 -34.60 21.55 -48.04
CA ARG A 5 -33.25 21.56 -47.44
C ARG A 5 -33.15 22.54 -46.26
N ILE A 6 -33.87 23.66 -46.32
CA ILE A 6 -33.92 24.65 -45.23
C ILE A 6 -34.66 24.06 -44.01
N ARG A 7 -35.76 23.33 -44.25
CA ARG A 7 -36.51 22.64 -43.18
C ARG A 7 -35.70 21.52 -42.54
N SER A 8 -34.89 20.76 -43.29
CA SER A 8 -34.03 19.71 -42.71
C SER A 8 -32.89 20.30 -41.88
N LEU A 9 -32.24 21.38 -42.34
CA LEU A 9 -31.20 22.09 -41.59
C LEU A 9 -31.74 22.74 -40.31
N ALA A 10 -32.93 23.34 -40.37
CA ALA A 10 -33.59 23.91 -39.19
C ALA A 10 -33.97 22.81 -38.17
N ARG A 11 -34.44 21.65 -38.63
CA ARG A 11 -34.72 20.48 -37.77
C ARG A 11 -33.44 19.93 -37.15
N GLN A 12 -32.37 19.84 -37.91
CA GLN A 12 -31.07 19.34 -37.45
C GLN A 12 -30.44 20.28 -36.41
N ARG A 13 -30.50 21.59 -36.62
CA ARG A 13 -30.07 22.61 -35.64
C ARG A 13 -30.92 22.61 -34.37
N ARG A 14 -32.24 22.38 -34.46
CA ARG A 14 -33.13 22.23 -33.30
C ARG A 14 -32.81 20.97 -32.49
N VAL A 15 -32.55 19.85 -33.15
CA VAL A 15 -32.13 18.60 -32.48
C VAL A 15 -30.77 18.78 -31.81
N GLN A 16 -29.81 19.44 -32.46
CA GLN A 16 -28.51 19.78 -31.84
C GLN A 16 -28.66 20.70 -30.64
N ALA A 17 -29.49 21.74 -30.73
CA ALA A 17 -29.76 22.65 -29.62
C ALA A 17 -30.43 21.93 -28.44
N LEU A 18 -31.39 21.03 -28.70
CA LEU A 18 -32.02 20.18 -27.68
C LEU A 18 -31.03 19.20 -27.04
N ALA A 19 -30.15 18.58 -27.84
CA ALA A 19 -29.11 17.69 -27.33
C ALA A 19 -28.13 18.44 -26.43
N ILE A 20 -27.67 19.63 -26.84
CA ILE A 20 -26.80 20.49 -26.02
C ILE A 20 -27.54 20.95 -24.74
N ALA A 21 -28.79 21.36 -24.85
CA ALA A 21 -29.61 21.79 -23.72
C ALA A 21 -29.90 20.68 -22.70
N LEU A 22 -29.83 19.41 -23.11
CA LEU A 22 -29.92 18.24 -22.21
C LEU A 22 -28.54 17.81 -21.69
N LEU A 23 -27.49 17.93 -22.52
CA LEU A 23 -26.13 17.53 -22.16
C LEU A 23 -25.51 18.46 -21.12
N VAL A 24 -25.74 19.78 -21.21
CA VAL A 24 -25.19 20.78 -20.29
C VAL A 24 -25.68 20.58 -18.84
N PRO A 25 -26.99 20.45 -18.55
CA PRO A 25 -27.45 20.15 -17.21
C PRO A 25 -27.04 18.74 -16.76
N PHE A 26 -26.97 17.74 -17.66
CA PHE A 26 -26.43 16.43 -17.32
C PHE A 26 -24.96 16.51 -16.90
N LEU A 27 -24.12 17.25 -17.62
CA LEU A 27 -22.71 17.47 -17.26
C LEU A 27 -22.52 18.39 -16.05
N ALA A 28 -23.50 19.25 -15.74
CA ALA A 28 -23.47 20.10 -14.55
C ALA A 28 -23.96 19.35 -13.30
N ILE A 29 -24.90 18.42 -13.44
CA ILE A 29 -25.52 17.66 -12.33
C ILE A 29 -24.84 16.31 -12.09
N ALA A 30 -24.26 15.68 -13.12
CA ALA A 30 -23.49 14.44 -12.95
C ALA A 30 -22.33 14.59 -11.94
N PRO A 31 -21.56 15.69 -11.89
CA PRO A 31 -20.56 15.84 -10.85
C PRO A 31 -21.17 15.90 -9.45
N LEU A 32 -22.42 16.36 -9.27
CA LEU A 32 -23.05 16.46 -7.95
C LEU A 32 -23.28 15.11 -7.28
N HIS A 33 -23.50 14.02 -8.03
CA HIS A 33 -23.59 12.69 -7.41
C HIS A 33 -22.23 12.17 -6.93
N LEU A 34 -21.11 12.65 -7.50
CA LEU A 34 -19.76 12.35 -6.99
C LEU A 34 -19.49 13.02 -5.63
N PHE A 35 -20.30 14.01 -5.24
CA PHE A 35 -20.23 14.67 -3.94
C PHE A 35 -21.33 14.21 -2.96
N MET A 36 -22.23 13.31 -3.38
CA MET A 36 -23.18 12.70 -2.45
C MET A 36 -22.51 11.49 -1.78
N PRO A 37 -22.41 11.48 -0.43
CA PRO A 37 -21.82 10.34 0.27
C PRO A 37 -22.63 9.08 -0.03
N ALA A 38 -21.95 8.02 -0.45
CA ALA A 38 -22.58 6.73 -0.68
C ALA A 38 -23.32 6.27 0.60
N PRO A 39 -24.52 5.69 0.50
CA PRO A 39 -25.27 5.24 1.67
C PRO A 39 -24.44 4.19 2.44
N VAL A 40 -24.25 4.42 3.73
CA VAL A 40 -23.52 3.53 4.63
C VAL A 40 -24.21 2.17 4.65
N LYS A 41 -23.57 1.15 4.06
CA LYS A 41 -24.07 -0.23 4.14
C LYS A 41 -23.90 -0.73 5.57
N ALA A 42 -24.98 -1.27 6.14
CA ALA A 42 -24.93 -1.94 7.43
C ALA A 42 -23.95 -3.12 7.35
N HIS A 43 -22.95 -3.12 8.22
CA HIS A 43 -21.99 -4.20 8.28
C HIS A 43 -22.66 -5.39 9.00
N GLY A 44 -22.63 -6.57 8.39
CA GLY A 44 -23.11 -7.79 9.04
C GLY A 44 -22.31 -8.10 10.31
N VAL A 45 -22.85 -8.95 11.18
CA VAL A 45 -22.15 -9.42 12.39
C VAL A 45 -20.92 -10.23 11.94
N VAL A 46 -19.73 -9.64 12.05
CA VAL A 46 -18.47 -10.29 11.73
C VAL A 46 -18.02 -11.11 12.93
N ALA A 47 -17.40 -12.28 12.69
CA ALA A 47 -16.70 -13.04 13.72
C ALA A 47 -15.70 -12.15 14.50
N PRO A 48 -15.31 -12.50 15.73
CA PRO A 48 -14.38 -11.70 16.52
C PRO A 48 -13.11 -11.37 15.71
N VAL A 49 -12.84 -10.08 15.54
CA VAL A 49 -11.68 -9.61 14.79
C VAL A 49 -10.41 -10.02 15.54
N GLN A 50 -9.52 -10.73 14.87
CA GLN A 50 -8.18 -10.96 15.41
C GLN A 50 -7.35 -9.70 15.22
N VAL A 51 -6.76 -9.20 16.30
CA VAL A 51 -6.02 -7.94 16.30
C VAL A 51 -4.52 -8.21 16.39
N GLY A 52 -3.78 -7.71 15.40
CA GLY A 52 -2.32 -7.61 15.42
C GLY A 52 -1.87 -6.16 15.60
N ILE A 53 -0.57 -5.95 15.71
CA ILE A 53 0.03 -4.61 15.84
C ILE A 53 1.36 -4.54 15.10
N SER A 54 1.80 -3.35 14.70
CA SER A 54 3.18 -3.14 14.22
C SER A 54 4.00 -2.42 15.28
N PHE A 55 5.27 -2.82 15.46
CA PHE A 55 6.18 -2.16 16.38
C PHE A 55 7.42 -1.65 15.63
N SER A 56 7.79 -0.39 15.88
CA SER A 56 8.98 0.26 15.33
C SER A 56 9.84 0.77 16.49
N PRO A 57 11.06 0.24 16.67
CA PRO A 57 11.99 0.75 17.66
C PRO A 57 12.33 2.23 17.45
N SER A 58 12.52 2.64 16.18
CA SER A 58 12.76 4.03 15.79
C SER A 58 11.65 4.96 16.27
N ARG A 59 10.38 4.55 16.10
CA ARG A 59 9.22 5.33 16.55
C ARG A 59 9.11 5.37 18.08
N ALA A 60 9.47 4.30 18.78
CA ALA A 60 9.54 4.31 20.23
C ALA A 60 10.61 5.31 20.72
N GLY A 61 11.81 5.28 20.12
CA GLY A 61 12.89 6.22 20.41
C GLY A 61 12.51 7.68 20.13
N TYR A 62 11.85 7.97 19.01
CA TYR A 62 11.34 9.32 18.69
C TYR A 62 10.36 9.85 19.75
N ARG A 63 9.65 8.95 20.45
CA ARG A 63 8.74 9.31 21.55
C ARG A 63 9.43 9.33 22.92
N GLY A 64 10.75 9.20 22.97
CA GLY A 64 11.53 9.18 24.22
C GLY A 64 11.41 7.88 25.01
N LEU A 65 10.96 6.80 24.38
CA LEU A 65 10.80 5.48 25.02
C LEU A 65 12.00 4.59 24.74
N ASP A 66 12.44 3.83 25.74
CA ASP A 66 13.33 2.69 25.54
C ASP A 66 12.58 1.58 24.77
N TYR A 67 13.11 1.20 23.61
CA TYR A 67 12.43 0.25 22.72
C TYR A 67 12.27 -1.13 23.37
N ARG A 68 13.22 -1.54 24.24
CA ARG A 68 13.16 -2.86 24.90
C ARG A 68 12.00 -2.93 25.88
N SER A 69 11.88 -1.90 26.71
CA SER A 69 10.79 -1.76 27.67
C SER A 69 9.45 -1.57 26.98
N ALA A 70 9.41 -0.79 25.89
CA ALA A 70 8.20 -0.58 25.09
C ALA A 70 7.72 -1.87 24.42
N PHE A 71 8.63 -2.66 23.85
CA PHE A 71 8.31 -3.93 23.20
C PHE A 71 7.70 -4.91 24.20
N LYS A 72 8.33 -5.10 25.37
CA LYS A 72 7.80 -5.98 26.43
C LYS A 72 6.41 -5.57 26.92
N ARG A 73 6.16 -4.25 27.04
CA ARG A 73 4.83 -3.73 27.40
C ARG A 73 3.79 -4.03 26.33
N LEU A 74 4.17 -3.98 25.07
CA LEU A 74 3.30 -4.30 23.94
C LEU A 74 3.02 -5.80 23.85
N GLU A 75 4.01 -6.66 24.10
CA GLU A 75 3.81 -8.12 24.20
C GLU A 75 2.82 -8.49 25.32
N ALA A 76 2.86 -7.78 26.45
CA ALA A 76 1.92 -7.97 27.55
C ALA A 76 0.46 -7.58 27.20
N MET A 77 0.22 -6.94 26.04
CA MET A 77 -1.12 -6.68 25.53
C MET A 77 -1.70 -7.86 24.72
N HIS A 78 -0.90 -8.91 24.48
CA HIS A 78 -1.33 -10.17 23.86
C HIS A 78 -1.95 -10.03 22.47
N PHE A 79 -1.38 -9.15 21.62
CA PHE A 79 -1.75 -9.09 20.21
C PHE A 79 -1.45 -10.41 19.50
N ARG A 80 -2.33 -10.80 18.56
CA ARG A 80 -2.23 -12.08 17.83
C ARG A 80 -0.92 -12.24 17.08
N VAL A 81 -0.43 -11.13 16.51
CA VAL A 81 0.83 -11.06 15.76
C VAL A 81 1.41 -9.66 15.92
N ILE A 82 2.73 -9.56 16.00
CA ILE A 82 3.44 -8.30 15.90
C ILE A 82 4.17 -8.26 14.55
N ARG A 83 3.93 -7.22 13.76
CA ARG A 83 4.74 -6.91 12.58
C ARG A 83 5.98 -6.13 13.00
N LEU A 84 7.15 -6.64 12.66
CA LEU A 84 8.44 -5.98 12.85
C LEU A 84 9.06 -5.64 11.49
N PRO A 85 9.64 -4.44 11.33
CA PRO A 85 10.42 -4.10 10.15
C PRO A 85 11.90 -4.49 10.32
N SER A 86 12.53 -5.04 9.28
CA SER A 86 13.99 -5.00 9.14
C SER A 86 14.40 -3.73 8.38
N TYR A 87 14.76 -2.68 9.11
CA TYR A 87 15.22 -1.42 8.51
C TYR A 87 16.63 -1.60 7.92
N TRP A 88 16.75 -1.57 6.60
CA TRP A 88 18.01 -1.90 5.91
C TRP A 88 19.14 -0.91 6.25
N ASP A 89 18.89 0.39 6.23
CA ASP A 89 19.82 1.44 6.64
C ASP A 89 20.37 1.26 8.05
N GLN A 90 19.52 0.85 9.00
CA GLN A 90 19.92 0.57 10.37
C GLN A 90 20.77 -0.68 10.47
N VAL A 91 20.35 -1.77 9.79
CA VAL A 91 21.11 -3.03 9.77
C VAL A 91 22.48 -2.84 9.13
N ASP A 92 22.57 -2.08 8.03
CA ASP A 92 23.83 -1.77 7.35
C ASP A 92 24.79 -0.99 8.25
N LYS A 93 24.26 0.00 8.99
CA LYS A 93 25.06 0.90 9.82
C LYS A 93 25.45 0.30 11.18
N GLU A 94 24.52 -0.40 11.82
CA GLU A 94 24.61 -0.78 13.24
C GLU A 94 24.62 -2.30 13.45
N GLY A 95 24.43 -3.08 12.39
CA GLY A 95 24.27 -4.53 12.46
C GLY A 95 22.88 -4.97 12.92
N TYR A 96 22.72 -6.26 13.17
CA TYR A 96 21.42 -6.86 13.50
C TYR A 96 21.05 -6.80 14.98
N ASP A 97 21.92 -6.32 15.88
CA ASP A 97 21.75 -6.43 17.34
C ASP A 97 20.37 -6.00 17.85
N GLN A 98 19.80 -4.92 17.30
CA GLN A 98 18.47 -4.45 17.69
C GLN A 98 17.38 -5.44 17.27
N LEU A 99 17.43 -5.93 16.02
CA LEU A 99 16.45 -6.89 15.50
C LEU A 99 16.64 -8.28 16.11
N ASP A 100 17.88 -8.70 16.36
CA ASP A 100 18.21 -9.93 17.08
C ASP A 100 17.60 -9.93 18.48
N TRP A 101 17.69 -8.80 19.19
CA TRP A 101 17.07 -8.66 20.50
C TRP A 101 15.55 -8.82 20.43
N LEU A 102 14.89 -8.15 19.46
CA LEU A 102 13.43 -8.23 19.29
C LEU A 102 12.97 -9.65 18.95
N MET A 103 13.65 -10.30 18.00
CA MET A 103 13.32 -11.67 17.57
C MET A 103 13.60 -12.69 18.67
N SER A 104 14.65 -12.50 19.47
CA SER A 104 14.96 -13.37 20.61
C SER A 104 13.96 -13.19 21.75
N GLU A 105 13.56 -11.95 22.03
CA GLU A 105 12.54 -11.66 23.05
C GLU A 105 11.17 -12.23 22.64
N ALA A 106 10.76 -12.03 21.38
CA ALA A 106 9.53 -12.59 20.85
C ALA A 106 9.52 -14.13 20.92
N GLN A 107 10.65 -14.78 20.60
CA GLN A 107 10.81 -16.22 20.79
C GLN A 107 10.64 -16.62 22.26
N ARG A 108 11.27 -15.91 23.19
CA ARG A 108 11.17 -16.16 24.63
C ARG A 108 9.73 -16.03 25.12
N ALA A 109 9.00 -15.03 24.64
CA ALA A 109 7.60 -14.78 24.97
C ALA A 109 6.61 -15.65 24.19
N ARG A 110 7.08 -16.41 23.18
CA ARG A 110 6.25 -17.15 22.21
C ARG A 110 5.27 -16.24 21.46
N GLN A 111 5.66 -14.99 21.23
CA GLN A 111 4.88 -13.99 20.51
C GLN A 111 5.05 -14.19 19.00
N PRO A 112 3.96 -14.42 18.22
CA PRO A 112 4.06 -14.54 16.77
C PRO A 112 4.52 -13.24 16.11
N ILE A 113 5.49 -13.34 15.20
CA ILE A 113 6.08 -12.24 14.45
C ILE A 113 5.85 -12.40 12.94
N ALA A 114 5.42 -11.31 12.29
CA ALA A 114 5.58 -11.12 10.85
C ALA A 114 6.74 -10.16 10.61
N LEU A 115 7.75 -10.57 9.83
CA LEU A 115 8.97 -9.78 9.61
C LEU A 115 8.96 -9.20 8.20
N THR A 116 9.01 -7.87 8.08
CA THR A 116 9.13 -7.17 6.79
C THR A 116 10.58 -7.14 6.34
N VAL A 117 10.84 -7.50 5.08
CA VAL A 117 12.15 -7.42 4.40
C VAL A 117 12.02 -6.69 3.06
N GLY A 118 13.08 -6.02 2.61
CA GLY A 118 13.10 -5.21 1.38
C GLY A 118 13.64 -3.80 1.62
N MET A 119 13.44 -2.91 0.66
CA MET A 119 13.87 -1.50 0.70
C MET A 119 12.89 -0.60 1.45
N LYS A 120 11.59 -0.90 1.39
CA LYS A 120 10.50 -0.19 2.07
C LYS A 120 10.06 -0.98 3.29
N ALA A 121 9.87 -0.26 4.39
CA ALA A 121 9.40 -0.81 5.64
C ALA A 121 8.44 0.15 6.34
N LEU A 122 7.93 -0.23 7.51
CA LEU A 122 6.95 0.56 8.25
C LEU A 122 7.50 1.93 8.66
N GLY A 123 6.73 2.98 8.36
CA GLY A 123 6.93 4.32 8.90
C GLY A 123 7.68 5.24 7.94
N TRP A 124 8.06 6.41 8.45
CA TRP A 124 8.81 7.41 7.68
C TRP A 124 10.28 7.42 8.15
N PRO A 125 11.27 7.51 7.24
CA PRO A 125 11.13 7.58 5.78
C PRO A 125 10.55 6.29 5.17
N GLU A 126 9.90 6.39 4.00
CA GLU A 126 9.21 5.24 3.37
C GLU A 126 10.17 4.18 2.80
N PHE A 127 11.40 4.59 2.49
CA PHE A 127 12.48 3.73 2.01
C PHE A 127 13.64 3.84 3.00
N PHE A 128 14.20 2.69 3.37
CA PHE A 128 15.28 2.52 4.32
C PHE A 128 16.56 2.05 3.61
N VAL A 129 16.81 2.52 2.39
CA VAL A 129 18.04 2.18 1.66
C VAL A 129 19.23 2.92 2.29
N PRO A 130 20.33 2.23 2.65
CA PRO A 130 21.52 2.90 3.16
C PRO A 130 22.04 3.93 2.15
N THR A 131 22.38 5.14 2.60
CA THR A 131 22.91 6.18 1.72
C THR A 131 24.27 5.80 1.11
N SER A 132 25.00 4.88 1.76
CA SER A 132 26.23 4.24 1.26
C SER A 132 25.98 3.38 0.00
N VAL A 133 24.78 2.80 -0.13
CA VAL A 133 24.35 1.99 -1.28
C VAL A 133 23.77 2.88 -2.37
N LYS A 134 22.82 3.74 -2.02
CA LYS A 134 22.18 4.67 -2.96
C LYS A 134 21.57 5.86 -2.25
N ASP A 135 21.90 7.06 -2.71
CA ASP A 135 21.14 8.25 -2.37
C ASP A 135 19.86 8.33 -3.24
N LEU A 136 18.71 8.12 -2.60
CA LEU A 136 17.41 8.16 -3.26
C LEU A 136 16.91 9.59 -3.54
N THR A 137 17.52 10.62 -2.94
CA THR A 137 17.07 12.01 -3.11
C THR A 137 17.33 12.54 -4.52
N GLY A 138 18.29 11.95 -5.23
CA GLY A 138 18.61 12.26 -6.63
C GLY A 138 17.75 11.55 -7.66
N LEU A 139 16.80 10.70 -7.25
CA LEU A 139 15.91 10.02 -8.19
C LEU A 139 14.83 10.96 -8.72
N SER A 140 14.42 10.70 -9.97
CA SER A 140 13.38 11.49 -10.62
C SER A 140 12.01 11.25 -9.99
N GLN A 141 11.14 12.27 -10.05
CA GLN A 141 9.75 12.16 -9.64
C GLN A 141 9.07 10.98 -10.35
N GLY A 142 8.45 10.10 -9.57
CA GLY A 142 7.73 8.94 -10.07
C GLY A 142 8.60 7.79 -10.57
N GLN A 143 9.91 7.83 -10.33
CA GLN A 143 10.83 6.78 -10.78
C GLN A 143 10.59 5.45 -10.04
N ASP A 144 10.75 4.35 -10.78
CA ASP A 144 10.88 3.02 -10.19
C ASP A 144 12.27 2.87 -9.55
N VAL A 145 12.29 2.64 -8.23
CA VAL A 145 13.53 2.50 -7.46
C VAL A 145 14.32 1.27 -7.90
N ALA A 146 13.63 0.22 -8.34
CA ALA A 146 14.26 -1.00 -8.83
C ALA A 146 14.82 -0.88 -10.25
N SER A 147 14.75 0.29 -10.89
CA SER A 147 15.38 0.50 -12.21
C SER A 147 16.91 0.38 -12.19
N ASP A 148 17.55 0.59 -11.04
CA ASP A 148 19.00 0.45 -10.85
C ASP A 148 19.39 -1.01 -10.54
N SER A 149 20.15 -1.64 -11.42
CA SER A 149 20.57 -3.04 -11.27
C SER A 149 21.51 -3.27 -10.08
N SER A 150 22.33 -2.28 -9.71
CA SER A 150 23.22 -2.37 -8.56
C SER A 150 22.44 -2.31 -7.25
N LEU A 151 21.44 -1.43 -7.18
CA LEU A 151 20.52 -1.35 -6.05
C LEU A 151 19.74 -2.65 -5.89
N ARG A 152 19.19 -3.19 -6.98
CA ARG A 152 18.48 -4.49 -6.96
C ARG A 152 19.34 -5.62 -6.40
N ALA A 153 20.60 -5.71 -6.82
CA ALA A 153 21.51 -6.73 -6.34
C ALA A 153 21.81 -6.55 -4.84
N ALA A 154 22.03 -5.31 -4.40
CA ALA A 154 22.25 -4.99 -2.99
C ALA A 154 21.01 -5.30 -2.12
N THR A 155 19.81 -4.97 -2.60
CA THR A 155 18.56 -5.29 -1.93
C THR A 155 18.37 -6.80 -1.80
N LEU A 156 18.61 -7.56 -2.88
CA LEU A 156 18.49 -9.02 -2.81
C LEU A 156 19.50 -9.63 -1.83
N ALA A 157 20.72 -9.09 -1.74
CA ALA A 157 21.71 -9.52 -0.76
C ALA A 157 21.26 -9.21 0.69
N PHE A 158 20.64 -8.06 0.92
CA PHE A 158 20.06 -7.71 2.22
C PHE A 158 18.89 -8.63 2.60
N VAL A 159 17.97 -8.87 1.66
CA VAL A 159 16.85 -9.81 1.83
C VAL A 159 17.38 -11.21 2.13
N GLU A 160 18.37 -11.69 1.37
CA GLU A 160 18.99 -13.00 1.60
C GLU A 160 19.62 -13.11 2.99
N SER A 161 20.43 -12.12 3.37
CA SER A 161 21.07 -12.06 4.70
C SER A 161 20.02 -12.10 5.82
N THR A 162 18.96 -11.30 5.71
CA THR A 162 17.90 -11.22 6.72
C THR A 162 17.11 -12.52 6.81
N VAL A 163 16.75 -13.11 5.67
CA VAL A 163 15.99 -14.36 5.64
C VAL A 163 16.81 -15.51 6.21
N LEU A 164 18.07 -15.67 5.80
CA LEU A 164 18.95 -16.70 6.33
C LEU A 164 19.15 -16.56 7.84
N ARG A 165 19.18 -15.33 8.36
CA ARG A 165 19.35 -15.07 9.79
C ARG A 165 18.14 -15.51 10.63
N TYR A 166 16.91 -15.25 10.16
CA TYR A 166 15.71 -15.42 10.99
C TYR A 166 14.77 -16.55 10.57
N ARG A 167 14.96 -17.20 9.42
CA ARG A 167 14.08 -18.29 8.94
C ARG A 167 13.89 -19.43 9.95
N ASP A 168 14.88 -19.67 10.80
CA ASP A 168 14.89 -20.73 11.81
C ASP A 168 14.31 -20.29 13.16
N ASN A 169 13.98 -19.01 13.34
CA ASN A 169 13.36 -18.52 14.57
C ASN A 169 11.88 -19.01 14.65
N PRO A 170 11.48 -19.70 15.73
CA PRO A 170 10.13 -20.26 15.86
C PRO A 170 9.04 -19.21 16.10
N ALA A 171 9.37 -17.98 16.51
CA ALA A 171 8.40 -16.88 16.62
C ALA A 171 7.97 -16.35 15.25
N LEU A 172 8.79 -16.53 14.21
CA LEU A 172 8.50 -16.08 12.86
C LEU A 172 7.38 -16.92 12.23
N VAL A 173 6.24 -16.28 11.94
CA VAL A 173 5.07 -16.93 11.33
C VAL A 173 4.81 -16.52 9.89
N ALA A 174 5.34 -15.37 9.45
CA ALA A 174 5.21 -14.88 8.08
C ALA A 174 6.33 -13.91 7.72
N TRP A 175 6.63 -13.82 6.43
CA TRP A 175 7.47 -12.75 5.86
C TRP A 175 6.58 -11.74 5.17
N GLN A 176 6.79 -10.45 5.40
CA GLN A 176 6.24 -9.42 4.53
C GLN A 176 7.32 -8.96 3.55
N ILE A 177 7.02 -8.94 2.25
CA ILE A 177 7.94 -8.48 1.22
C ILE A 177 7.58 -7.06 0.86
N GLU A 178 8.51 -6.14 1.12
CA GLU A 178 8.33 -4.70 0.99
C GLU A 178 7.16 -4.16 1.85
N ASN A 179 7.04 -2.84 1.96
CA ASN A 179 5.83 -2.19 2.46
C ASN A 179 5.17 -1.47 1.29
N GLU A 180 3.95 -1.84 0.91
CA GLU A 180 3.21 -1.17 -0.18
C GLU A 180 4.08 -0.92 -1.44
N PRO A 181 4.77 -1.95 -1.99
CA PRO A 181 5.79 -1.78 -3.04
C PRO A 181 5.24 -1.04 -4.27
N PHE A 182 3.96 -1.26 -4.51
CA PHE A 182 3.20 -0.80 -5.64
C PHE A 182 2.57 0.57 -5.46
N ASN A 183 2.53 1.11 -4.24
CA ASN A 183 2.04 2.45 -3.99
C ASN A 183 3.21 3.45 -4.13
N ARG A 184 2.92 4.60 -4.73
CA ARG A 184 3.88 5.69 -4.82
C ARG A 184 4.02 6.35 -3.46
N ALA A 185 5.24 6.46 -2.96
CA ALA A 185 5.49 6.95 -1.61
C ALA A 185 6.55 8.06 -1.56
N GLY A 186 6.46 8.89 -0.53
CA GLY A 186 7.37 10.01 -0.28
C GLY A 186 7.25 11.16 -1.29
N PRO A 187 8.05 12.23 -1.11
CA PRO A 187 7.97 13.44 -1.93
C PRO A 187 8.28 13.19 -3.42
N GLN A 188 9.17 12.22 -3.71
CA GLN A 188 9.54 11.81 -5.06
C GLN A 188 8.56 10.78 -5.67
N ARG A 189 7.51 10.37 -4.95
CA ARG A 189 6.49 9.42 -5.42
C ARG A 189 7.09 8.12 -5.98
N LEU A 190 8.12 7.62 -5.32
CA LEU A 190 8.88 6.43 -5.71
C LEU A 190 8.08 5.16 -5.47
N TRP A 191 8.36 4.11 -6.24
CA TRP A 191 7.66 2.82 -6.21
C TRP A 191 8.59 1.70 -6.67
N ILE A 192 8.14 0.44 -6.58
CA ILE A 192 8.90 -0.76 -6.92
C ILE A 192 8.13 -1.55 -7.98
N ASP A 193 8.82 -1.95 -9.04
CA ASP A 193 8.23 -2.73 -10.13
C ASP A 193 7.92 -4.20 -9.76
N ALA A 194 6.92 -4.77 -10.43
CA ALA A 194 6.44 -6.12 -10.13
C ALA A 194 7.44 -7.22 -10.48
N LYS A 195 8.31 -7.02 -11.47
CA LYS A 195 9.34 -8.00 -11.84
C LYS A 195 10.38 -8.08 -10.73
N PHE A 196 10.77 -6.95 -10.13
CA PHE A 196 11.69 -6.98 -9.00
C PHE A 196 11.06 -7.59 -7.76
N LEU A 197 9.83 -7.21 -7.41
CA LEU A 197 9.12 -7.82 -6.27
C LEU A 197 8.98 -9.34 -6.40
N ARG A 198 8.72 -9.86 -7.61
CA ARG A 198 8.73 -11.31 -7.88
C ARG A 198 10.10 -11.96 -7.63
N ALA A 199 11.19 -11.26 -7.91
CA ALA A 199 12.54 -11.75 -7.63
C ALA A 199 12.80 -11.85 -6.12
N GLU A 200 12.36 -10.86 -5.34
CA GLU A 200 12.44 -10.89 -3.88
C GLU A 200 11.60 -12.03 -3.29
N ILE A 201 10.34 -12.16 -3.71
CA ILE A 201 9.46 -13.28 -3.34
C ILE A 201 10.12 -14.62 -3.65
N THR A 202 10.70 -14.76 -4.85
CA THR A 202 11.38 -15.99 -5.26
C THR A 202 12.58 -16.28 -4.35
N SER A 203 13.39 -15.28 -4.04
CA SER A 203 14.53 -15.39 -3.12
C SER A 203 14.08 -15.88 -1.74
N VAL A 204 13.08 -15.22 -1.13
CA VAL A 204 12.58 -15.62 0.20
C VAL A 204 12.05 -17.05 0.20
N ARG A 205 11.31 -17.45 -0.84
CA ARG A 205 10.80 -18.83 -0.95
C ARG A 205 11.90 -19.88 -1.07
N GLN A 206 12.97 -19.57 -1.80
CA GLN A 206 14.11 -20.48 -1.96
C GLN A 206 14.89 -20.62 -0.65
N LEU A 207 15.01 -19.54 0.12
CA LEU A 207 15.77 -19.51 1.36
C LEU A 207 14.99 -20.04 2.56
N ASP A 208 13.67 -19.90 2.61
CA ASP A 208 12.81 -20.40 3.69
C ASP A 208 11.95 -21.60 3.27
N GLY A 209 12.52 -22.81 3.43
CA GLY A 209 11.86 -24.08 3.10
C GLY A 209 10.68 -24.47 4.01
N ARG A 210 10.29 -23.65 4.99
CA ARG A 210 9.11 -23.93 5.85
C ARG A 210 7.79 -23.52 5.21
N HIS A 211 7.81 -22.96 4.01
CA HIS A 211 6.61 -22.57 3.24
C HIS A 211 5.64 -21.69 4.04
N ARG A 212 6.18 -20.75 4.84
CA ARG A 212 5.38 -19.76 5.55
C ARG A 212 4.63 -18.86 4.56
N PRO A 213 3.46 -18.32 4.94
CA PRO A 213 2.78 -17.31 4.13
C PRO A 213 3.70 -16.11 3.88
N LEU A 214 3.72 -15.64 2.64
CA LEU A 214 4.26 -14.31 2.33
C LEU A 214 3.12 -13.28 2.40
N ILE A 215 3.47 -12.07 2.83
CA ILE A 215 2.56 -10.94 2.89
C ILE A 215 3.07 -9.89 1.91
N VAL A 216 2.19 -9.40 1.04
CA VAL A 216 2.39 -8.15 0.31
C VAL A 216 1.20 -7.27 0.64
N ASN A 217 1.43 -6.03 1.05
CA ASN A 217 0.36 -5.08 1.33
C ASN A 217 0.23 -4.00 0.26
N ALA A 218 -0.92 -3.33 0.26
CA ALA A 218 -1.18 -2.17 -0.59
C ALA A 218 -2.05 -1.16 0.16
N PHE A 219 -1.78 0.13 -0.04
CA PHE A 219 -2.69 1.20 0.35
C PHE A 219 -3.95 1.11 -0.49
N SER A 220 -5.09 1.13 0.18
CA SER A 220 -6.40 0.96 -0.44
C SER A 220 -7.26 2.23 -0.36
N HIS A 221 -8.48 2.19 -0.91
CA HIS A 221 -9.30 3.34 -1.31
C HIS A 221 -9.68 4.28 -0.19
N VAL A 222 -9.27 5.54 -0.23
CA VAL A 222 -9.81 6.51 0.74
C VAL A 222 -10.99 7.25 0.15
N ASN A 223 -10.77 8.00 -0.91
CA ASN A 223 -11.80 8.65 -1.70
C ASN A 223 -11.20 9.00 -3.06
N LEU A 224 -12.03 9.46 -3.99
CA LEU A 224 -11.59 9.76 -5.35
C LEU A 224 -10.35 10.68 -5.41
N VAL A 225 -10.27 11.72 -4.57
CA VAL A 225 -9.16 12.69 -4.62
C VAL A 225 -7.85 12.06 -4.17
N PHE A 226 -7.85 11.37 -3.04
CA PHE A 226 -6.66 10.72 -2.51
C PHE A 226 -6.24 9.51 -3.35
N ASP A 227 -7.19 8.79 -3.92
CA ASP A 227 -6.92 7.70 -4.86
C ASP A 227 -6.21 8.21 -6.12
N GLN A 228 -6.69 9.31 -6.70
CA GLN A 228 -6.05 9.95 -7.85
C GLN A 228 -4.67 10.51 -7.48
N ALA A 229 -4.54 11.09 -6.29
CA ALA A 229 -3.25 11.54 -5.78
C ALA A 229 -2.28 10.37 -5.55
N SER A 230 -2.75 9.17 -5.23
CA SER A 230 -1.92 7.97 -5.04
C SER A 230 -1.71 7.16 -6.33
N ALA A 231 -2.42 7.49 -7.41
CA ALA A 231 -2.35 6.78 -8.68
C ALA A 231 -0.95 6.83 -9.32
N ARG A 232 -0.54 5.71 -9.92
CA ARG A 232 0.80 5.57 -10.48
C ARG A 232 1.04 6.45 -11.70
N GLN A 233 0.05 6.70 -12.53
CA GLN A 233 0.23 7.52 -13.74
C GLN A 233 -0.22 8.97 -13.52
N GLY A 234 -0.49 9.36 -12.26
CA GLY A 234 -1.18 10.61 -11.96
C GLY A 234 -2.66 10.47 -12.27
N PHE A 235 -3.29 11.55 -12.72
CA PHE A 235 -4.72 11.57 -13.02
C PHE A 235 -5.11 10.47 -14.03
N ASP A 236 -5.94 9.53 -13.60
CA ASP A 236 -6.45 8.43 -14.41
C ASP A 236 -7.94 8.63 -14.69
N LEU A 237 -8.24 8.95 -15.96
CA LEU A 237 -9.61 9.14 -16.44
C LEU A 237 -10.43 7.83 -16.39
N ARG A 238 -9.80 6.66 -16.54
CA ARG A 238 -10.51 5.37 -16.42
C ARG A 238 -10.97 5.15 -15.00
N GLN A 239 -10.09 5.40 -14.02
CA GLN A 239 -10.42 5.33 -12.60
C GLN A 239 -11.51 6.36 -12.24
N LEU A 240 -11.44 7.59 -12.77
CA LEU A 240 -12.47 8.61 -12.58
C LEU A 240 -13.85 8.16 -13.12
N LEU A 241 -13.85 7.47 -14.25
CA LEU A 241 -15.06 6.93 -14.87
C LEU A 241 -15.52 5.60 -14.26
N GLY A 242 -14.88 5.15 -13.17
CA GLY A 242 -15.25 3.93 -12.45
C GLY A 242 -14.84 2.62 -13.12
N PHE A 243 -13.93 2.66 -14.10
CA PHE A 243 -13.32 1.45 -14.66
C PHE A 243 -12.18 0.96 -13.76
N ASP A 244 -11.97 -0.36 -13.73
CA ASP A 244 -10.83 -0.98 -13.05
C ASP A 244 -9.52 -0.47 -13.68
N ALA A 245 -8.93 0.53 -13.03
CA ALA A 245 -7.57 0.99 -13.32
C ALA A 245 -6.56 0.04 -12.68
N ASP A 246 -5.33 0.03 -13.21
CA ASP A 246 -4.19 -0.72 -12.65
C ASP A 246 -3.96 -0.29 -11.19
N SER A 247 -4.54 -1.04 -10.25
CA SER A 247 -4.52 -0.71 -8.83
C SER A 247 -3.38 -1.43 -8.13
N ALA A 248 -2.82 -0.81 -7.09
CA ALA A 248 -1.80 -1.43 -6.27
C ALA A 248 -2.30 -2.75 -5.65
N GLU A 249 -3.58 -2.87 -5.33
CA GLU A 249 -4.15 -4.13 -4.84
C GLU A 249 -4.11 -5.23 -5.90
N SER A 250 -4.45 -4.93 -7.16
CA SER A 250 -4.43 -5.91 -8.24
C SER A 250 -3.02 -6.41 -8.53
N ASP A 251 -2.03 -5.51 -8.55
CA ASP A 251 -0.63 -5.88 -8.75
C ASP A 251 -0.07 -6.66 -7.57
N SER A 252 -0.41 -6.27 -6.34
CA SER A 252 -0.07 -7.03 -5.13
C SER A 252 -0.63 -8.44 -5.22
N LEU A 253 -1.89 -8.58 -5.62
CA LEU A 253 -2.49 -9.90 -5.77
C LEU A 253 -1.83 -10.72 -6.89
N ALA A 254 -1.44 -10.09 -8.01
CA ALA A 254 -0.84 -10.77 -9.15
C ALA A 254 0.55 -11.38 -8.85
N VAL A 255 1.24 -10.94 -7.80
CA VAL A 255 2.54 -11.50 -7.38
C VAL A 255 2.42 -12.59 -6.30
N LEU A 256 1.25 -12.72 -5.67
CA LEU A 256 1.03 -13.65 -4.58
C LEU A 256 0.59 -15.04 -5.08
N ASN A 257 0.99 -16.08 -4.36
CA ASN A 257 0.54 -17.45 -4.59
C ASN A 257 -0.62 -17.81 -3.65
N ARG A 258 -1.31 -18.91 -3.95
CA ARG A 258 -2.31 -19.47 -3.04
C ARG A 258 -1.69 -19.79 -1.67
N GLY A 259 -2.29 -19.24 -0.62
CA GLY A 259 -1.80 -19.39 0.76
C GLY A 259 -0.99 -18.20 1.27
N ASP A 260 -0.60 -17.28 0.37
CA ASP A 260 -0.08 -15.97 0.77
C ASP A 260 -1.21 -15.03 1.18
N VAL A 261 -0.82 -13.87 1.73
CA VAL A 261 -1.72 -12.89 2.31
C VAL A 261 -1.56 -11.56 1.58
N LEU A 262 -2.67 -11.04 1.06
CA LEU A 262 -2.77 -9.64 0.65
C LEU A 262 -3.17 -8.79 1.86
N GLY A 263 -2.29 -7.90 2.29
CA GLY A 263 -2.59 -6.87 3.27
C GLY A 263 -3.25 -5.66 2.61
N LEU A 264 -4.28 -5.09 3.23
CA LEU A 264 -4.90 -3.86 2.77
C LEU A 264 -4.80 -2.80 3.86
N ASP A 265 -4.10 -1.72 3.56
CA ASP A 265 -3.95 -0.58 4.45
C ASP A 265 -5.16 0.34 4.24
N VAL A 266 -6.04 0.36 5.26
CA VAL A 266 -7.34 1.03 5.23
C VAL A 266 -7.33 2.20 6.19
N TYR A 267 -7.52 3.41 5.66
CA TYR A 267 -7.61 4.64 6.45
C TYR A 267 -9.04 5.12 6.47
N THR A 268 -9.55 5.43 7.67
CA THR A 268 -10.89 6.01 7.84
C THR A 268 -10.89 7.53 7.66
N ALA A 269 -9.74 8.16 7.90
CA ALA A 269 -9.50 9.57 7.65
C ALA A 269 -8.01 9.84 7.42
N ILE A 270 -7.71 10.84 6.61
CA ILE A 270 -6.35 11.31 6.32
C ILE A 270 -6.28 12.81 6.55
N GLY A 271 -5.33 13.22 7.39
CA GLY A 271 -4.98 14.63 7.56
C GLY A 271 -4.07 15.09 6.43
N TYR A 272 -4.28 16.30 5.92
CA TYR A 272 -3.44 16.89 4.89
C TYR A 272 -3.29 18.39 5.11
N GLN A 273 -2.16 18.95 4.69
CA GLN A 273 -1.94 20.39 4.74
C GLN A 273 -2.26 21.00 3.38
N PHE A 274 -3.12 22.01 3.36
CA PHE A 274 -3.44 22.78 2.15
C PHE A 274 -3.50 24.27 2.49
N LEU A 275 -2.73 25.07 1.74
CA LEU A 275 -2.56 26.51 1.98
C LEU A 275 -2.14 26.83 3.42
N GLY A 276 -1.24 26.03 3.99
CA GLY A 276 -0.70 26.23 5.34
C GLY A 276 -1.64 25.85 6.48
N GLN A 277 -2.85 25.35 6.18
CA GLN A 277 -3.82 24.90 7.17
C GLN A 277 -3.97 23.38 7.15
N ASP A 278 -4.23 22.81 8.33
CA ASP A 278 -4.52 21.39 8.48
C ASP A 278 -5.98 21.11 8.15
N HIS A 279 -6.20 20.12 7.30
CA HIS A 279 -7.52 19.65 6.89
C HIS A 279 -7.63 18.15 7.14
N LEU A 280 -8.86 17.65 7.21
CA LEU A 280 -9.16 16.24 7.38
C LEU A 280 -10.07 15.76 6.27
N SER A 281 -9.60 14.79 5.49
CA SER A 281 -10.43 14.07 4.54
C SER A 281 -10.91 12.76 5.17
N ARG A 282 -12.15 12.37 4.88
CA ARG A 282 -12.73 11.11 5.36
C ARG A 282 -12.85 10.14 4.21
N ALA A 283 -12.79 8.86 4.55
CA ALA A 283 -12.95 7.84 3.55
C ALA A 283 -14.41 7.65 3.15
N ASP A 284 -14.63 7.28 1.89
CA ASP A 284 -15.95 7.00 1.34
C ASP A 284 -16.54 5.71 1.95
N ALA A 285 -17.86 5.58 1.91
CA ALA A 285 -18.57 4.47 2.56
C ALA A 285 -18.54 3.16 1.73
N ASP A 286 -17.89 3.15 0.57
CA ASP A 286 -17.88 2.04 -0.40
C ASP A 286 -16.74 1.02 -0.18
N TRP A 287 -15.93 1.19 0.87
CA TRP A 287 -14.91 0.24 1.31
C TRP A 287 -15.34 -1.24 1.24
N PRO A 288 -16.54 -1.65 1.71
CA PRO A 288 -16.97 -3.04 1.64
C PRO A 288 -17.08 -3.57 0.20
N ASP A 289 -17.49 -2.72 -0.74
CA ASP A 289 -17.62 -3.09 -2.14
C ASP A 289 -16.24 -3.26 -2.78
N ARG A 290 -15.26 -2.41 -2.42
CA ARG A 290 -13.88 -2.59 -2.89
C ARG A 290 -13.25 -3.86 -2.33
N LEU A 291 -13.44 -4.13 -1.04
CA LEU A 291 -12.96 -5.37 -0.42
C LEU A 291 -13.58 -6.61 -1.08
N ALA A 292 -14.88 -6.56 -1.43
CA ALA A 292 -15.55 -7.63 -2.15
C ALA A 292 -14.92 -7.86 -3.53
N ARG A 293 -14.61 -6.79 -4.29
CA ARG A 293 -13.92 -6.89 -5.59
C ARG A 293 -12.54 -7.53 -5.46
N VAL A 294 -11.72 -7.08 -4.51
CA VAL A 294 -10.40 -7.67 -4.25
C VAL A 294 -10.51 -9.15 -3.88
N ARG A 295 -11.49 -9.50 -3.04
CA ARG A 295 -11.76 -10.90 -2.67
C ARG A 295 -12.16 -11.75 -3.87
N ASP A 296 -12.94 -11.21 -4.79
CA ASP A 296 -13.36 -11.95 -5.99
C ASP A 296 -12.23 -12.07 -7.01
N LEU A 297 -11.33 -11.08 -7.10
CA LEU A 297 -10.07 -11.22 -7.85
C LEU A 297 -9.20 -12.32 -7.26
N ALA A 298 -9.11 -12.42 -5.92
CA ALA A 298 -8.29 -13.43 -5.24
C ALA A 298 -8.81 -14.88 -5.39
N LYS A 299 -10.04 -15.06 -5.89
CA LYS A 299 -10.61 -16.38 -6.19
C LYS A 299 -10.34 -16.85 -7.62
N ARG A 300 -9.98 -15.94 -8.52
CA ARG A 300 -9.69 -16.26 -9.93
C ARG A 300 -8.29 -16.84 -10.05
#